data_AF-A0A6I8N048-F1
#
_entry.id   AF-A0A6I8N048-F1
#
_cell.length_a   1.000
_cell.length_b   1.000
_cell.length_c   1.000
_cell.angle_alpha   90.00
_cell.angle_beta   90.00
_cell.angle_gamma   90.00
#
_symmetry.space_group_name_H-M   'P 1'
#
loop_
_entity.id
_entity.type
_entity.pdbx_description
1 polymer ?
#
loop_
_entity_poly.entity_id
_entity_poly.type
_entity_poly.pdbx_seq_one_letter_code
_entity_poly.pdbx_strand_id
1 'polypeptide(L)'
;MRRPDLPSGFDGWQVVDATPQETSSGIFCCGPCSVESIKNGLVYMKYDTPFIFAEVNSDKVYWQRQSDGSFKIVYVEEKAIGTLISTKAIGSNMREDITHIYKHPEGSDAERKAVETATAHGSKPNVYESRDAAEDVGVQVEAEDAVMGQDLAVSVVLTNRGGSQRTVKLHLYLSVTFYTGVTGPVFKDSKKEVALAPGASDRVVLPVAYSEYRPHLVDQGAMLLNVSGRVLENGQVLAKQHTFRLRTPDLSLTVLGAAVVGQETEVQIVFKNPLPITLTNVVFRLEGSGLQRSKVLNVGDIGGNETVTLRQTFVPVRPGPRQLVASLDSPQLSQVHGVIQVDVAPAPDGSSFAGARGSSNRSGENIPMVGRGEG
;
A
#
# COMPACT_ATOMS: atom_id res chain seq x y z
N MET A 1 -21.68 16.00 2.83
CA MET A 1 -22.90 16.66 2.30
C MET A 1 -24.13 16.18 3.05
N ARG A 2 -25.27 16.87 2.93
CA ARG A 2 -26.55 16.36 3.44
C ARG A 2 -27.06 15.20 2.58
N ARG A 3 -27.83 14.29 3.17
CA ARG A 3 -28.51 13.15 2.51
C ARG A 3 -30.02 13.24 2.71
N PRO A 4 -30.70 14.21 2.08
CA PRO A 4 -32.15 14.37 2.23
C PRO A 4 -32.95 13.20 1.63
N ASP A 5 -32.28 12.34 0.85
CA ASP A 5 -32.80 11.09 0.31
C ASP A 5 -32.78 9.92 1.32
N LEU A 6 -32.10 10.07 2.47
CA LEU A 6 -32.03 9.11 3.55
C LEU A 6 -32.70 9.64 4.83
N PRO A 7 -32.98 8.79 5.83
CA PRO A 7 -33.42 9.23 7.15
C PRO A 7 -32.42 10.20 7.82
N SER A 8 -32.84 10.85 8.91
CA SER A 8 -31.91 11.66 9.72
C SER A 8 -30.77 10.80 10.28
N GLY A 9 -29.55 11.31 10.24
CA GLY A 9 -28.36 10.63 10.79
C GLY A 9 -27.32 10.23 9.74
N PHE A 10 -27.64 10.32 8.44
CA PHE A 10 -26.74 9.88 7.35
C PHE A 10 -26.00 11.02 6.62
N ASP A 11 -26.11 12.25 7.12
CA ASP A 11 -25.35 13.42 6.67
C ASP A 11 -23.84 13.26 6.92
N GLY A 12 -23.02 14.12 6.33
CA GLY A 12 -21.58 14.19 6.61
C GLY A 12 -20.72 13.59 5.50
N TRP A 13 -19.69 12.82 5.87
CA TRP A 13 -18.79 12.19 4.90
C TRP A 13 -19.52 11.14 4.06
N GLN A 14 -19.30 11.21 2.76
CA GLN A 14 -19.87 10.26 1.80
C GLN A 14 -18.72 9.67 0.98
N VAL A 15 -18.67 8.35 0.89
CA VAL A 15 -17.69 7.64 0.08
C VAL A 15 -18.12 7.73 -1.38
N VAL A 16 -17.18 8.09 -2.22
CA VAL A 16 -17.29 8.01 -3.68
C VAL A 16 -16.02 7.34 -4.16
N ASP A 17 -16.15 6.23 -4.88
CA ASP A 17 -15.03 5.55 -5.52
C ASP A 17 -15.19 5.60 -7.03
N ALA A 18 -14.21 6.21 -7.69
CA ALA A 18 -14.14 6.34 -9.14
C ALA A 18 -13.37 5.19 -9.79
N THR A 19 -12.80 4.28 -9.00
CA THR A 19 -12.10 3.09 -9.49
C THR A 19 -13.15 2.12 -10.04
N PRO A 20 -13.08 1.74 -11.33
CA PRO A 20 -14.06 0.83 -11.91
C PRO A 20 -13.86 -0.59 -11.36
N GLN A 21 -14.64 -0.96 -10.35
CA GLN A 21 -14.59 -2.29 -9.72
C GLN A 21 -15.83 -3.11 -10.12
N GLU A 22 -17.00 -2.71 -9.61
CA GLU A 22 -18.30 -3.32 -9.92
C GLU A 22 -19.19 -2.30 -10.66
N THR A 23 -20.18 -2.78 -11.42
CA THR A 23 -21.14 -1.88 -12.07
C THR A 23 -22.30 -1.55 -11.13
N SER A 24 -22.57 -0.27 -10.90
CA SER A 24 -23.81 0.20 -10.30
C SER A 24 -24.80 0.58 -11.40
N SER A 25 -25.91 -0.16 -11.50
CA SER A 25 -26.91 0.02 -12.57
C SER A 25 -26.33 0.00 -13.99
N GLY A 26 -25.31 -0.86 -14.23
CA GLY A 26 -24.65 -1.03 -15.53
C GLY A 26 -23.56 -0.01 -15.86
N ILE A 27 -23.22 0.90 -14.93
CA ILE A 27 -22.15 1.90 -15.09
C ILE A 27 -21.09 1.65 -14.02
N PHE A 28 -19.81 1.80 -14.38
CA PHE A 28 -18.72 1.76 -13.40
C PHE A 28 -18.67 3.06 -12.59
N CYS A 29 -19.34 3.06 -11.45
CA CYS A 29 -19.32 4.12 -10.46
C CYS A 29 -19.68 3.53 -9.08
N CYS A 30 -19.30 4.23 -8.02
CA CYS A 30 -19.62 3.82 -6.66
C CYS A 30 -19.90 5.03 -5.77
N GLY A 31 -21.04 5.03 -5.09
CA GLY A 31 -21.47 6.08 -4.17
C GLY A 31 -22.36 7.16 -4.82
N PRO A 32 -22.72 8.21 -4.06
CA PRO A 32 -22.26 8.54 -2.72
C PRO A 32 -22.86 7.63 -1.63
N CYS A 33 -22.01 7.04 -0.80
CA CYS A 33 -22.43 6.18 0.31
C CYS A 33 -22.14 6.83 1.67
N SER A 34 -23.13 6.84 2.56
CA SER A 34 -22.93 7.39 3.90
C SER A 34 -21.97 6.50 4.70
N VAL A 35 -20.95 7.12 5.30
CA VAL A 35 -20.01 6.43 6.21
C VAL A 35 -20.76 5.83 7.40
N GLU A 36 -21.84 6.48 7.86
CA GLU A 36 -22.69 5.96 8.95
C GLU A 36 -23.43 4.66 8.55
N SER A 37 -23.88 4.55 7.29
CA SER A 37 -24.48 3.31 6.79
C SER A 37 -23.48 2.17 6.76
N ILE A 38 -22.23 2.46 6.37
CA ILE A 38 -21.15 1.48 6.35
C ILE A 38 -20.83 1.00 7.77
N LYS A 39 -20.62 1.94 8.70
CA LYS A 39 -20.26 1.61 10.09
C LYS A 39 -21.24 0.67 10.78
N ASN A 40 -22.54 0.80 10.47
CA ASN A 40 -23.59 0.04 11.11
C ASN A 40 -24.12 -1.12 10.25
N GLY A 41 -23.47 -1.45 9.13
CA GLY A 41 -23.86 -2.57 8.27
C GLY A 41 -25.23 -2.39 7.59
N LEU A 42 -25.69 -1.15 7.38
CA LEU A 42 -26.99 -0.83 6.78
C LEU A 42 -26.89 -0.88 5.25
N VAL A 43 -26.52 -2.05 4.73
CA VAL A 43 -26.17 -2.27 3.31
C VAL A 43 -27.34 -2.08 2.34
N TYR A 44 -28.57 -2.01 2.83
CA TYR A 44 -29.75 -1.69 2.03
C TYR A 44 -29.91 -0.19 1.73
N MET A 45 -29.11 0.67 2.35
CA MET A 45 -29.10 2.11 2.05
C MET A 45 -28.44 2.37 0.70
N LYS A 46 -28.94 3.36 -0.03
CA LYS A 46 -28.29 3.81 -1.28
C LYS A 46 -27.11 4.74 -0.97
N TYR A 47 -26.07 4.78 -1.79
CA TYR A 47 -25.78 3.96 -2.96
C TYR A 47 -24.63 2.99 -2.64
N ASP A 48 -24.64 1.80 -3.25
CA ASP A 48 -23.52 0.84 -3.26
C ASP A 48 -22.96 0.46 -1.89
N THR A 49 -23.74 0.62 -0.82
CA THR A 49 -23.32 0.30 0.55
C THR A 49 -22.87 -1.16 0.75
N PRO A 50 -23.48 -2.20 0.12
CA PRO A 50 -22.98 -3.56 0.27
C PRO A 50 -21.54 -3.72 -0.24
N PHE A 51 -21.23 -3.04 -1.35
CA PHE A 51 -19.91 -3.09 -1.97
C PHE A 51 -18.85 -2.43 -1.07
N ILE A 52 -19.10 -1.19 -0.65
CA ILE A 52 -18.14 -0.46 0.19
C ILE A 52 -18.04 -1.07 1.59
N PHE A 53 -19.11 -1.64 2.13
CA PHE A 53 -19.06 -2.37 3.40
C PHE A 53 -18.09 -3.56 3.31
N ALA A 54 -18.14 -4.30 2.20
CA ALA A 54 -17.24 -5.43 1.97
C ALA A 54 -15.76 -4.99 1.88
N GLU A 55 -15.46 -3.82 1.31
CA GLU A 55 -14.08 -3.31 1.21
C GLU A 55 -13.40 -3.09 2.57
N VAL A 56 -14.17 -2.92 3.65
CA VAL A 56 -13.65 -2.59 4.98
C VAL A 56 -13.97 -3.61 6.08
N ASN A 57 -14.95 -4.51 5.85
CA ASN A 57 -15.41 -5.51 6.84
C ASN A 57 -15.44 -6.96 6.33
N SER A 58 -14.90 -7.27 5.15
CA SER A 58 -14.90 -8.67 4.68
C SER A 58 -13.93 -9.55 5.46
N ASP A 59 -14.36 -10.78 5.73
CA ASP A 59 -13.49 -11.84 6.23
C ASP A 59 -12.72 -12.51 5.08
N LYS A 60 -11.46 -12.90 5.32
CA LYS A 60 -10.75 -13.80 4.41
C LYS A 60 -11.03 -15.24 4.79
N VAL A 61 -11.82 -15.93 3.97
CA VAL A 61 -12.13 -17.35 4.16
C VAL A 61 -11.25 -18.21 3.26
N TYR A 62 -10.48 -19.09 3.88
CA TYR A 62 -9.63 -20.06 3.20
C TYR A 62 -10.40 -21.37 3.00
N TRP A 63 -10.50 -21.78 1.75
CA TRP A 63 -11.21 -23.01 1.36
C TRP A 63 -10.24 -24.06 0.84
N GLN A 64 -10.46 -25.31 1.24
CA GLN A 64 -9.80 -26.46 0.66
C GLN A 64 -10.80 -27.28 -0.16
N ARG A 65 -10.50 -27.44 -1.45
CA ARG A 65 -11.23 -28.36 -2.32
C ARG A 65 -10.89 -29.80 -1.95
N GLN A 66 -11.90 -30.60 -1.66
CA GLN A 66 -11.80 -32.01 -1.32
C GLN A 66 -11.75 -32.87 -2.60
N SER A 67 -11.39 -34.15 -2.44
CA SER A 67 -11.28 -35.09 -3.57
C SER A 67 -12.62 -35.36 -4.27
N ASP A 68 -13.73 -35.25 -3.55
CA ASP A 68 -15.10 -35.36 -4.09
C ASP A 68 -15.58 -34.08 -4.80
N GLY A 69 -14.76 -33.02 -4.81
CA GLY A 69 -15.07 -31.72 -5.39
C GLY A 69 -15.78 -30.75 -4.45
N SER A 70 -16.15 -31.15 -3.24
CA SER A 70 -16.70 -30.27 -2.21
C SER A 70 -15.64 -29.30 -1.65
N PHE A 71 -16.07 -28.27 -0.92
CA PHE A 71 -15.17 -27.31 -0.28
C PHE A 71 -15.36 -27.33 1.24
N LYS A 72 -14.24 -27.34 1.97
CA LYS A 72 -14.21 -27.22 3.43
C LYS A 72 -13.49 -25.93 3.82
N ILE A 73 -14.04 -25.19 4.78
CA ILE A 73 -13.36 -24.04 5.40
C ILE A 73 -12.17 -24.58 6.21
N VAL A 74 -10.97 -24.04 5.97
CA VAL A 74 -9.76 -24.40 6.73
C VAL A 74 -9.33 -23.32 7.71
N TYR A 75 -9.64 -22.05 7.41
CA TYR A 75 -9.30 -20.91 8.25
C TYR A 75 -10.17 -19.70 7.86
N VAL A 76 -10.53 -18.88 8.85
CA VAL A 76 -11.23 -17.61 8.64
C VAL A 76 -10.45 -16.52 9.36
N GLU A 77 -9.94 -15.56 8.60
CA GLU A 77 -9.25 -14.40 9.13
C GLU A 77 -10.22 -13.21 9.19
N GLU A 78 -10.86 -13.03 10.35
CA GLU A 78 -11.91 -12.02 10.57
C GLU A 78 -11.38 -10.58 10.59
N LYS A 79 -10.08 -10.39 10.87
CA LYS A 79 -9.47 -9.07 11.08
C LYS A 79 -8.55 -8.63 9.93
N ALA A 80 -8.72 -9.24 8.76
CA ALA A 80 -7.77 -9.11 7.66
C ALA A 80 -7.96 -7.85 6.81
N ILE A 81 -9.16 -7.26 6.82
CA ILE A 81 -9.59 -6.20 5.89
C ILE A 81 -9.92 -4.91 6.64
N GLY A 82 -9.72 -3.76 5.99
CA GLY A 82 -10.04 -2.44 6.54
C GLY A 82 -9.26 -2.08 7.81
N THR A 83 -7.98 -2.44 7.91
CA THR A 83 -7.21 -2.34 9.16
C THR A 83 -6.70 -0.93 9.49
N LEU A 84 -6.40 -0.10 8.48
CA LEU A 84 -5.72 1.19 8.65
C LEU A 84 -6.27 2.25 7.69
N ILE A 85 -7.57 2.56 7.79
CA ILE A 85 -8.20 3.57 6.95
C ILE A 85 -7.69 4.94 7.39
N SER A 86 -7.11 5.68 6.45
CA SER A 86 -6.27 6.84 6.76
C SER A 86 -6.65 8.04 5.91
N THR A 87 -6.52 9.24 6.48
CA THR A 87 -6.55 10.49 5.73
C THR A 87 -5.41 11.41 6.19
N LYS A 88 -5.17 12.50 5.46
CA LYS A 88 -4.20 13.52 5.85
C LYS A 88 -4.80 14.41 6.95
N ALA A 89 -4.08 14.60 8.05
CA ALA A 89 -4.51 15.45 9.15
C ALA A 89 -4.70 16.92 8.73
N ILE A 90 -5.61 17.61 9.42
CA ILE A 90 -5.86 19.03 9.20
C ILE A 90 -4.61 19.82 9.60
N GLY A 91 -4.13 20.70 8.72
CA GLY A 91 -3.00 21.58 8.99
C GLY A 91 -1.60 20.93 9.03
N SER A 92 -1.48 19.61 8.85
CA SER A 92 -0.18 18.92 8.83
C SER A 92 -0.11 17.79 7.81
N ASN A 93 1.07 17.23 7.57
CA ASN A 93 1.24 16.04 6.71
C ASN A 93 1.14 14.72 7.49
N MET A 94 0.73 14.77 8.75
CA MET A 94 0.60 13.56 9.57
C MET A 94 -0.60 12.72 9.11
N ARG A 95 -0.48 11.42 9.32
CA ARG A 95 -1.57 10.46 9.15
C ARG A 95 -2.62 10.68 10.25
N GLU A 96 -3.88 10.82 9.84
CA GLU A 96 -5.06 10.73 10.69
C GLU A 96 -5.70 9.35 10.51
N ASP A 97 -5.88 8.61 11.60
CA ASP A 97 -6.57 7.32 11.57
C ASP A 97 -8.08 7.52 11.66
N ILE A 98 -8.79 7.09 10.62
CA ILE A 98 -10.25 7.20 10.51
C ILE A 98 -10.91 5.82 10.44
N THR A 99 -10.22 4.74 10.85
CA THR A 99 -10.81 3.39 10.82
C THR A 99 -12.08 3.31 11.66
N HIS A 100 -12.08 3.99 12.80
CA HIS A 100 -13.19 4.02 13.77
C HIS A 100 -14.47 4.72 13.26
N ILE A 101 -14.41 5.51 12.17
CA ILE A 101 -15.63 6.07 11.56
C ILE A 101 -16.24 5.11 10.54
N TYR A 102 -15.48 4.16 10.00
CA TYR A 102 -15.96 3.18 9.01
C TYR A 102 -16.44 1.88 9.64
N LYS A 103 -15.88 1.49 10.79
CA LYS A 103 -16.28 0.27 11.50
C LYS A 103 -16.08 0.38 13.01
N HIS A 104 -16.78 -0.49 13.73
CA HIS A 104 -16.62 -0.63 15.18
C HIS A 104 -15.32 -1.37 15.52
N PRO A 105 -14.81 -1.26 16.76
CA PRO A 105 -13.60 -1.96 17.18
C PRO A 105 -13.71 -3.48 17.00
N GLU A 106 -12.67 -4.08 16.45
CA GLU A 106 -12.58 -5.51 16.17
C GLU A 106 -12.85 -6.38 17.41
N GLY A 107 -13.85 -7.26 17.34
CA GLY A 107 -14.25 -8.13 18.45
C GLY A 107 -15.21 -7.51 19.46
N SER A 108 -15.75 -6.31 19.18
CA SER A 108 -16.85 -5.74 19.96
C SER A 108 -18.21 -6.28 19.51
N ASP A 109 -19.20 -6.31 20.42
CA ASP A 109 -20.57 -6.72 20.07
C ASP A 109 -21.17 -5.86 18.95
N ALA A 110 -20.79 -4.58 18.89
CA ALA A 110 -21.23 -3.65 17.86
C ALA A 110 -20.67 -3.99 16.48
N GLU A 111 -19.41 -4.42 16.40
CA GLU A 111 -18.80 -4.92 15.15
C GLU A 111 -19.55 -6.15 14.66
N ARG A 112 -19.78 -7.12 15.55
CA ARG A 112 -20.47 -8.36 15.19
C ARG A 112 -21.89 -8.13 14.72
N LYS A 113 -22.63 -7.27 15.43
CA LYS A 113 -23.99 -6.86 15.05
C LYS A 113 -24.02 -6.17 13.67
N ALA A 114 -23.02 -5.36 13.33
CA ALA A 114 -22.94 -4.71 12.03
C ALA A 114 -22.72 -5.73 10.90
N VAL A 115 -21.80 -6.69 11.10
CA VAL A 115 -21.56 -7.78 10.13
C VAL A 115 -22.79 -8.66 9.98
N GLU A 116 -23.47 -9.02 11.07
CA GLU A 116 -24.72 -9.79 11.04
C GLU A 116 -25.83 -9.05 10.29
N THR A 117 -25.99 -7.75 10.56
CA THR A 117 -26.97 -6.90 9.88
C THR A 117 -26.69 -6.86 8.37
N ALA A 118 -25.44 -6.64 7.97
CA ALA A 118 -25.06 -6.64 6.56
C ALA A 118 -25.28 -8.01 5.90
N THR A 119 -24.92 -9.08 6.60
CA THR A 119 -24.98 -10.46 6.11
C THR A 119 -26.43 -10.95 5.96
N ALA A 120 -27.34 -10.53 6.85
CA ALA A 120 -28.77 -10.81 6.76
C ALA A 120 -29.43 -10.21 5.50
N HIS A 121 -28.84 -9.16 4.95
CA HIS A 121 -29.23 -8.54 3.68
C HIS A 121 -28.33 -8.94 2.50
N GLY A 122 -27.37 -9.85 2.72
CA GLY A 122 -26.39 -10.30 1.74
C GLY A 122 -26.73 -11.64 1.09
N SER A 123 -25.80 -12.16 0.27
CA SER A 123 -26.00 -13.37 -0.53
C SER A 123 -25.62 -14.68 0.16
N LYS A 124 -24.97 -14.63 1.33
CA LYS A 124 -24.52 -15.81 2.08
C LYS A 124 -24.71 -15.65 3.59
N PRO A 125 -25.94 -15.82 4.11
CA PRO A 125 -26.25 -15.57 5.52
C PRO A 125 -25.60 -16.56 6.52
N ASN A 126 -25.23 -17.77 6.06
CA ASN A 126 -24.87 -18.89 6.93
C ASN A 126 -23.37 -19.26 6.88
N VAL A 127 -22.49 -18.38 6.37
CA VAL A 127 -21.05 -18.70 6.17
C VAL A 127 -20.35 -19.13 7.47
N TYR A 128 -20.83 -18.64 8.61
CA TYR A 128 -20.21 -18.89 9.92
C TYR A 128 -20.78 -20.08 10.69
N GLU A 129 -21.83 -20.75 10.18
CA GLU A 129 -22.50 -21.87 10.88
C GLU A 129 -21.63 -23.16 10.92
N SER A 130 -20.55 -23.23 10.12
CA SER A 130 -19.66 -24.40 10.00
C SER A 130 -18.24 -24.18 10.54
N ARG A 131 -18.09 -23.41 11.63
CA ARG A 131 -16.81 -23.27 12.34
C ARG A 131 -16.47 -24.56 13.11
N ASP A 132 -15.80 -25.49 12.44
CA ASP A 132 -15.20 -26.66 13.10
C ASP A 132 -13.78 -26.35 13.63
N ALA A 133 -13.61 -26.61 14.93
CA ALA A 133 -12.38 -26.84 15.69
C ALA A 133 -11.49 -25.65 16.11
N ALA A 134 -11.02 -25.74 17.35
CA ALA A 134 -9.98 -24.90 17.93
C ALA A 134 -8.65 -25.07 17.19
N GLU A 135 -7.93 -23.96 16.97
CA GLU A 135 -6.62 -23.94 16.32
C GLU A 135 -5.51 -24.35 17.29
N ASP A 136 -4.98 -25.55 17.14
CA ASP A 136 -3.85 -26.04 17.94
C ASP A 136 -2.54 -25.37 17.56
N VAL A 137 -2.29 -25.14 16.26
CA VAL A 137 -1.08 -24.46 15.78
C VAL A 137 -1.46 -23.14 15.10
N GLY A 138 -0.91 -22.03 15.58
CA GLY A 138 -1.05 -20.70 14.99
C GLY A 138 0.08 -20.36 14.02
N VAL A 139 -0.22 -19.53 13.01
CA VAL A 139 0.74 -19.08 11.99
C VAL A 139 0.81 -17.55 11.92
N GLN A 140 2.01 -17.02 12.09
CA GLN A 140 2.32 -15.60 11.90
C GLN A 140 3.41 -15.43 10.86
N VAL A 141 3.29 -14.39 10.03
CA VAL A 141 4.33 -14.00 9.08
C VAL A 141 5.00 -12.75 9.61
N GLU A 142 6.32 -12.75 9.60
CA GLU A 142 7.17 -11.61 9.93
C GLU A 142 8.02 -11.30 8.70
N ALA A 143 7.81 -10.12 8.12
CA ALA A 143 8.61 -9.62 7.02
C ALA A 143 9.38 -8.40 7.53
N GLU A 144 10.70 -8.39 7.32
CA GLU A 144 11.52 -7.20 7.57
C GLU A 144 11.28 -6.14 6.50
N ASP A 145 11.64 -4.90 6.79
CA ASP A 145 11.62 -3.82 5.80
C ASP A 145 12.55 -4.18 4.64
N ALA A 146 11.97 -4.59 3.51
CA ALA A 146 12.72 -5.00 2.34
C ALA A 146 12.99 -3.78 1.45
N VAL A 147 14.25 -3.57 1.07
CA VAL A 147 14.64 -2.47 0.16
C VAL A 147 14.88 -3.03 -1.23
N MET A 148 14.36 -2.34 -2.25
CA MET A 148 14.54 -2.67 -3.65
C MET A 148 16.04 -2.78 -3.99
N GLY A 149 16.47 -3.91 -4.56
CA GLY A 149 17.87 -4.14 -4.94
C GLY A 149 18.70 -4.92 -3.93
N GLN A 150 18.17 -5.17 -2.72
CA GLN A 150 18.86 -5.92 -1.66
C GLN A 150 18.31 -7.33 -1.50
N ASP A 151 19.12 -8.22 -0.92
CA ASP A 151 18.62 -9.51 -0.43
C ASP A 151 17.66 -9.29 0.75
N LEU A 152 16.66 -10.15 0.89
CA LEU A 152 15.66 -10.07 1.95
C LEU A 152 15.41 -11.43 2.59
N ALA A 153 14.78 -11.43 3.76
CA ALA A 153 14.31 -12.65 4.41
C ALA A 153 12.86 -12.50 4.84
N VAL A 154 12.05 -13.52 4.55
CA VAL A 154 10.67 -13.61 5.05
C VAL A 154 10.60 -14.76 6.05
N SER A 155 10.02 -14.50 7.22
CA SER A 155 9.95 -15.48 8.30
C SER A 155 8.50 -15.89 8.58
N VAL A 156 8.30 -17.18 8.84
CA VAL A 156 7.03 -17.72 9.32
C VAL A 156 7.24 -18.28 10.71
N VAL A 157 6.50 -17.76 11.68
CA VAL A 157 6.49 -18.23 13.06
C VAL A 157 5.31 -19.17 13.25
N LEU A 158 5.61 -20.42 13.58
CA LEU A 158 4.62 -21.41 14.00
C LEU A 158 4.58 -21.44 15.53
N THR A 159 3.38 -21.48 16.11
CA THR A 159 3.20 -21.55 17.57
C THR A 159 2.25 -22.68 17.93
N ASN A 160 2.71 -23.65 18.70
CA ASN A 160 1.88 -24.73 19.23
C ASN A 160 1.17 -24.25 20.50
N ARG A 161 -0.14 -24.04 20.42
CA ARG A 161 -1.02 -23.65 21.52
C ARG A 161 -1.62 -24.86 22.25
N GLY A 162 -1.39 -26.07 21.74
CA GLY A 162 -1.88 -27.32 22.32
C GLY A 162 -1.01 -27.86 23.46
N GLY A 163 -1.55 -28.84 24.18
CA GLY A 163 -0.87 -29.53 25.29
C GLY A 163 0.06 -30.69 24.88
N SER A 164 0.13 -31.01 23.59
CA SER A 164 0.93 -32.13 23.05
C SER A 164 1.87 -31.65 21.96
N GLN A 165 2.96 -32.39 21.72
CA GLN A 165 3.86 -32.10 20.59
C GLN A 165 3.09 -32.14 19.26
N ARG A 166 3.42 -31.22 18.36
CA ARG A 166 2.86 -31.13 17.00
C ARG A 166 3.98 -31.14 15.97
N THR A 167 3.79 -31.87 14.89
CA THR A 167 4.71 -31.92 13.76
C THR A 167 4.02 -31.30 12.56
N VAL A 168 4.62 -30.26 11.99
CA VAL A 168 4.05 -29.47 10.90
C VAL A 168 4.85 -29.71 9.63
N LYS A 169 4.21 -30.23 8.58
CA LYS A 169 4.73 -30.15 7.21
C LYS A 169 4.32 -28.81 6.62
N LEU A 170 5.28 -27.92 6.43
CA LEU A 170 5.09 -26.55 5.96
C LEU A 170 5.62 -26.40 4.53
N HIS A 171 4.90 -25.63 3.72
CA HIS A 171 5.30 -25.25 2.38
C HIS A 171 5.05 -23.76 2.16
N LEU A 172 6.12 -23.05 1.82
CA LEU A 172 6.15 -21.62 1.54
C LEU A 172 6.28 -21.42 0.02
N TYR A 173 5.49 -20.49 -0.53
CA TYR A 173 5.57 -20.09 -1.93
C TYR A 173 5.65 -18.58 -2.03
N LEU A 174 6.60 -18.06 -2.79
CA LEU A 174 6.77 -16.64 -3.01
C LEU A 174 6.58 -16.32 -4.49
N SER A 175 5.71 -15.35 -4.75
CA SER A 175 5.42 -14.81 -6.07
C SER A 175 5.42 -13.29 -6.02
N VAL A 176 5.57 -12.67 -7.18
CA VAL A 176 5.29 -11.24 -7.36
C VAL A 176 3.79 -11.02 -7.51
N THR A 177 3.29 -9.88 -7.05
CA THR A 177 1.87 -9.52 -7.21
C THR A 177 1.76 -8.05 -7.61
N PHE A 178 0.78 -7.74 -8.46
CA PHE A 178 0.39 -6.37 -8.73
C PHE A 178 -0.40 -5.81 -7.55
N TYR A 179 -0.45 -4.49 -7.41
CA TYR A 179 -1.26 -3.86 -6.35
C TYR A 179 -2.76 -4.22 -6.42
N THR A 180 -3.24 -4.68 -7.58
CA THR A 180 -4.59 -5.18 -7.81
C THR A 180 -4.82 -6.61 -7.32
N GLY A 181 -3.78 -7.31 -6.84
CA GLY A 181 -3.84 -8.71 -6.38
C GLY A 181 -3.61 -9.76 -7.46
N VAL A 182 -3.49 -9.37 -8.73
CA VAL A 182 -3.08 -10.29 -9.80
C VAL A 182 -1.68 -10.81 -9.51
N THR A 183 -1.50 -12.12 -9.49
CA THR A 183 -0.25 -12.75 -9.04
C THR A 183 0.51 -13.34 -10.22
N GLY A 184 1.82 -13.12 -10.27
CA GLY A 184 2.72 -13.76 -11.22
C GLY A 184 3.04 -15.22 -10.85
N PRO A 185 3.91 -15.89 -11.61
CA PRO A 185 4.36 -17.24 -11.26
C PRO A 185 5.11 -17.25 -9.92
N VAL A 186 5.06 -18.39 -9.22
CA VAL A 186 5.92 -18.65 -8.07
C VAL A 186 7.36 -18.71 -8.56
N PHE A 187 8.23 -17.87 -8.00
CA PHE A 187 9.65 -17.83 -8.34
C PHE A 187 10.52 -18.49 -7.27
N LYS A 188 9.99 -18.70 -6.06
CA LYS A 188 10.71 -19.38 -4.98
C LYS A 188 9.75 -20.18 -4.10
N ASP A 189 10.13 -21.39 -3.72
CA ASP A 189 9.41 -22.21 -2.75
C ASP A 189 10.34 -22.88 -1.73
N SER A 190 9.78 -23.32 -0.60
CA SER A 190 10.51 -24.05 0.42
C SER A 190 9.59 -24.98 1.22
N LYS A 191 10.01 -26.23 1.39
CA LYS A 191 9.31 -27.23 2.21
C LYS A 191 10.14 -27.55 3.45
N LYS A 192 9.51 -27.50 4.63
CA LYS A 192 10.13 -27.89 5.90
C LYS A 192 9.20 -28.75 6.73
N GLU A 193 9.78 -29.59 7.56
CA GLU A 193 9.07 -30.31 8.62
C GLU A 193 9.56 -29.77 9.96
N VAL A 194 8.64 -29.33 10.82
CA VAL A 194 8.93 -28.63 12.07
C VAL A 194 8.25 -29.35 13.22
N ALA A 195 9.02 -29.80 14.20
CA ALA A 195 8.49 -30.38 15.44
C ALA A 195 8.42 -29.30 16.54
N LEU A 196 7.22 -29.10 17.09
CA LEU A 196 6.92 -28.09 18.10
C LEU A 196 6.50 -28.78 19.40
N ALA A 197 7.28 -28.59 20.47
CA ALA A 197 6.86 -28.97 21.81
C ALA A 197 5.58 -28.21 22.23
N PRO A 198 4.84 -28.69 23.24
CA PRO A 198 3.68 -27.97 23.79
C PRO A 198 4.05 -26.54 24.18
N GLY A 199 3.26 -25.55 23.76
CA GLY A 199 3.51 -24.14 24.05
C GLY A 199 4.69 -23.49 23.30
N ALA A 200 5.45 -24.25 22.50
CA ALA A 200 6.64 -23.74 21.83
C ALA A 200 6.32 -23.04 20.51
N SER A 201 7.21 -22.13 20.13
CA SER A 201 7.22 -21.49 18.82
C SER A 201 8.53 -21.78 18.10
N ASP A 202 8.48 -21.90 16.77
CA ASP A 202 9.68 -22.00 15.92
C ASP A 202 9.56 -21.06 14.71
N ARG A 203 10.70 -20.56 14.25
CA ARG A 203 10.81 -19.59 13.16
C ARG A 203 11.42 -20.22 11.93
N VAL A 204 10.63 -20.31 10.86
CA VAL A 204 11.05 -20.77 9.54
C VAL A 204 11.42 -19.57 8.68
N VAL A 205 12.71 -19.39 8.41
CA VAL A 205 13.22 -18.32 7.54
C VAL A 205 13.31 -18.80 6.08
N LEU A 206 12.86 -17.94 5.16
CA LEU A 206 13.02 -18.03 3.71
C LEU A 206 13.92 -16.86 3.22
N PRO A 207 15.22 -17.09 2.99
CA PRO A 207 16.10 -16.08 2.41
C PRO A 207 15.83 -15.94 0.92
N VAL A 208 15.82 -14.71 0.40
CA VAL A 208 15.52 -14.40 -1.00
C VAL A 208 16.56 -13.41 -1.53
N ALA A 209 17.42 -13.87 -2.44
CA ALA A 209 18.43 -13.00 -3.02
C ALA A 209 17.84 -12.07 -4.10
N TYR A 210 18.43 -10.89 -4.29
CA TYR A 210 18.04 -9.95 -5.34
C TYR A 210 18.02 -10.60 -6.72
N SER A 211 19.01 -11.45 -7.01
CA SER A 211 19.10 -12.17 -8.28
C SER A 211 17.92 -13.11 -8.53
N GLU A 212 17.28 -13.64 -7.48
CA GLU A 212 16.14 -14.55 -7.59
C GLU A 212 14.85 -13.81 -7.92
N TYR A 213 14.60 -12.65 -7.31
CA TYR A 213 13.33 -11.93 -7.50
C TYR A 213 13.38 -10.88 -8.61
N ARG A 214 14.55 -10.32 -8.93
CA ARG A 214 14.72 -9.26 -9.95
C ARG A 214 14.04 -9.58 -11.29
N PRO A 215 14.17 -10.78 -11.88
CA PRO A 215 13.58 -11.07 -13.20
C PRO A 215 12.05 -11.07 -13.19
N HIS A 216 11.45 -11.16 -12.00
CA HIS A 216 10.01 -11.27 -11.82
C HIS A 216 9.37 -9.95 -11.39
N LEU A 217 10.16 -8.94 -11.00
CA LEU A 217 9.62 -7.69 -10.49
C LEU A 217 8.64 -7.06 -11.47
N VAL A 218 7.45 -6.77 -10.96
CA VAL A 218 6.42 -6.00 -11.63
C VAL A 218 6.27 -4.64 -10.94
N ASP A 219 5.40 -3.79 -11.48
CA ASP A 219 5.13 -2.47 -10.92
C ASP A 219 4.90 -2.51 -9.41
N GLN A 220 5.45 -1.52 -8.72
CA GLN A 220 5.37 -1.32 -7.26
C GLN A 220 6.17 -2.30 -6.40
N GLY A 221 6.77 -3.37 -6.95
CA GLY A 221 7.61 -4.28 -6.17
C GLY A 221 6.88 -5.01 -5.04
N ALA A 222 5.59 -5.32 -5.23
CA ALA A 222 4.81 -6.09 -4.27
C ALA A 222 5.02 -7.60 -4.44
N MET A 223 5.07 -8.31 -3.32
CA MET A 223 5.29 -9.75 -3.23
C MET A 223 4.18 -10.40 -2.41
N LEU A 224 3.83 -11.63 -2.76
CA LEU A 224 2.85 -12.45 -2.08
C LEU A 224 3.51 -13.74 -1.58
N LEU A 225 3.57 -13.89 -0.26
CA LEU A 225 3.90 -15.15 0.40
C LEU A 225 2.60 -15.95 0.62
N ASN A 226 2.55 -17.15 0.06
CA ASN A 226 1.55 -18.16 0.43
C ASN A 226 2.21 -19.16 1.39
N VAL A 227 1.55 -19.39 2.52
CA VAL A 227 1.93 -20.37 3.53
C VAL A 227 0.87 -21.46 3.54
N SER A 228 1.27 -22.70 3.32
CA SER A 228 0.40 -23.86 3.47
C SER A 228 1.05 -24.88 4.37
N GLY A 229 0.27 -25.60 5.16
CA GLY A 229 0.83 -26.64 6.00
C GLY A 229 -0.19 -27.65 6.50
N ARG A 230 0.32 -28.75 7.05
CA ARG A 230 -0.49 -29.78 7.70
C ARG A 230 0.17 -30.22 8.99
N VAL A 231 -0.58 -30.18 10.08
CA VAL A 231 -0.21 -30.78 11.35
C VAL A 231 -0.49 -32.28 11.26
N LEU A 232 0.54 -33.11 11.46
CA LEU A 232 0.47 -34.54 11.18
C LEU A 232 -0.44 -35.29 12.15
N GLU A 233 -0.47 -34.88 13.42
CA GLU A 233 -1.13 -35.62 14.49
C GLU A 233 -2.65 -35.45 14.49
N ASN A 234 -3.15 -34.25 14.18
CA ASN A 234 -4.59 -33.94 14.22
C ASN A 234 -5.17 -33.61 12.84
N GLY A 235 -4.33 -33.54 11.79
CA GLY A 235 -4.75 -33.22 10.44
C GLY A 235 -5.13 -31.74 10.21
N GLN A 236 -4.89 -30.84 11.17
CA GLN A 236 -5.13 -29.40 11.01
C GLN A 236 -4.40 -28.90 9.76
N VAL A 237 -5.14 -28.20 8.90
CA VAL A 237 -4.59 -27.54 7.71
C VAL A 237 -4.27 -26.09 8.07
N LEU A 238 -3.08 -25.65 7.71
CA LEU A 238 -2.63 -24.27 7.87
C LEU A 238 -2.67 -23.60 6.50
N ALA A 239 -3.24 -22.41 6.43
CA ALA A 239 -3.25 -21.59 5.22
C ALA A 239 -3.15 -20.12 5.63
N LYS A 240 -2.20 -19.39 5.05
CA LYS A 240 -2.06 -17.94 5.25
C LYS A 240 -1.48 -17.28 4.01
N GLN A 241 -1.96 -16.09 3.72
CA GLN A 241 -1.38 -15.22 2.69
C GLN A 241 -0.86 -13.95 3.33
N HIS A 242 0.32 -13.51 2.92
CA HIS A 242 0.91 -12.27 3.38
C HIS A 242 1.50 -11.51 2.20
N THR A 243 1.03 -10.28 2.01
CA THR A 243 1.54 -9.37 0.99
C THR A 243 2.46 -8.36 1.65
N PHE A 244 3.63 -8.15 1.07
CA PHE A 244 4.58 -7.12 1.48
C PHE A 244 5.19 -6.46 0.25
N ARG A 245 5.88 -5.35 0.42
CA ARG A 245 6.39 -4.55 -0.69
C ARG A 245 7.85 -4.16 -0.47
N LEU A 246 8.64 -4.20 -1.54
CA LEU A 246 9.98 -3.63 -1.56
C LEU A 246 9.89 -2.09 -1.53
N ARG A 247 10.52 -1.47 -0.54
CA ARG A 247 10.66 -0.03 -0.44
C ARG A 247 11.69 0.48 -1.45
N THR A 248 11.31 1.51 -2.19
CA THR A 248 12.21 2.32 -3.01
C THR A 248 12.72 3.50 -2.18
N PRO A 249 13.98 3.93 -2.35
CA PRO A 249 14.51 5.07 -1.62
C PRO A 249 13.81 6.36 -2.06
N ASP A 250 13.68 7.29 -1.12
CA ASP A 250 13.09 8.61 -1.38
C ASP A 250 14.12 9.55 -2.02
N LEU A 251 13.64 10.53 -2.78
CA LEU A 251 14.47 11.65 -3.24
C LEU A 251 14.69 12.62 -2.08
N SER A 252 15.94 13.02 -1.85
CA SER A 252 16.25 14.09 -0.89
C SER A 252 16.23 15.43 -1.61
N LEU A 253 15.36 16.33 -1.18
CA LEU A 253 15.25 17.68 -1.71
C LEU A 253 15.76 18.68 -0.67
N THR A 254 16.49 19.70 -1.09
CA THR A 254 16.97 20.78 -0.22
C THR A 254 16.85 22.11 -0.96
N VAL A 255 16.11 23.07 -0.41
CA VAL A 255 16.04 24.42 -0.98
C VAL A 255 17.31 25.17 -0.61
N LEU A 256 17.99 25.70 -1.62
CA LEU A 256 19.25 26.42 -1.49
C LEU A 256 18.98 27.93 -1.53
N GLY A 257 18.74 28.49 -0.34
CA GLY A 257 18.45 29.92 -0.16
C GLY A 257 17.01 30.22 0.25
N ALA A 258 16.71 31.49 0.46
CA ALA A 258 15.37 31.94 0.83
C ALA A 258 14.45 31.98 -0.41
N ALA A 259 13.25 31.41 -0.28
CA ALA A 259 12.25 31.48 -1.33
C ALA A 259 11.41 32.75 -1.20
N VAL A 260 11.41 33.60 -2.23
CA VAL A 260 10.65 34.85 -2.27
C VAL A 260 9.83 34.89 -3.56
N VAL A 261 8.59 35.37 -3.48
CA VAL A 261 7.75 35.52 -4.68
C VAL A 261 8.46 36.37 -5.73
N GLY A 262 8.54 35.85 -6.95
CA GLY A 262 9.15 36.53 -8.09
C GLY A 262 10.68 36.46 -8.16
N GLN A 263 11.35 35.84 -7.17
CA GLN A 263 12.80 35.66 -7.17
C GLN A 263 13.18 34.23 -7.51
N GLU A 264 14.26 34.06 -8.27
CA GLU A 264 14.80 32.74 -8.58
C GLU A 264 15.30 32.07 -7.29
N THR A 265 14.85 30.84 -7.07
CA THR A 265 15.21 29.99 -5.93
C THR A 265 15.79 28.69 -6.46
N GLU A 266 16.89 28.21 -5.86
CA GLU A 266 17.52 26.94 -6.23
C GLU A 266 17.04 25.80 -5.32
N VAL A 267 16.89 24.60 -5.87
CA VAL A 267 16.67 23.34 -5.16
C VAL A 267 17.72 22.33 -5.58
N GLN A 268 18.30 21.66 -4.60
CA GLN A 268 19.12 20.47 -4.79
C GLN A 268 18.26 19.22 -4.66
N ILE A 269 18.44 18.27 -5.59
CA ILE A 269 17.80 16.96 -5.56
C ILE A 269 18.92 15.91 -5.53
N VAL A 270 18.92 15.05 -4.51
CA VAL A 270 19.90 13.97 -4.33
C VAL A 270 19.19 12.62 -4.39
N PHE A 271 19.77 11.70 -5.15
CA PHE A 271 19.28 10.34 -5.31
C PHE A 271 20.44 9.34 -5.32
N LYS A 272 20.30 8.24 -4.59
CA LYS A 272 21.19 7.08 -4.68
C LYS A 272 20.46 5.95 -5.37
N ASN A 273 21.00 5.45 -6.49
CA ASN A 273 20.48 4.26 -7.14
C ASN A 273 20.61 3.08 -6.18
N PRO A 274 19.51 2.43 -5.73
CA PRO A 274 19.59 1.31 -4.80
C PRO A 274 19.96 -0.01 -5.50
N LEU A 275 19.94 -0.05 -6.83
CA LEU A 275 20.20 -1.26 -7.59
C LEU A 275 21.69 -1.41 -7.91
N PRO A 276 22.23 -2.64 -7.96
CA PRO A 276 23.59 -2.91 -8.41
C PRO A 276 23.75 -2.83 -9.95
N ILE A 277 22.77 -2.25 -10.66
CA ILE A 277 22.76 -2.10 -12.12
C ILE A 277 22.49 -0.66 -12.51
N THR A 278 22.89 -0.29 -13.72
CA THR A 278 22.60 1.02 -14.30
C THR A 278 21.08 1.20 -14.51
N LEU A 279 20.54 2.31 -14.03
CA LEU A 279 19.25 2.84 -14.44
C LEU A 279 19.43 3.58 -15.76
N THR A 280 18.65 3.25 -16.77
CA THR A 280 18.77 3.88 -18.09
C THR A 280 17.68 4.89 -18.34
N ASN A 281 17.96 5.90 -19.17
CA ASN A 281 16.96 6.91 -19.58
C ASN A 281 16.23 7.56 -18.38
N VAL A 282 16.96 7.89 -17.32
CA VAL A 282 16.37 8.42 -16.09
C VAL A 282 15.80 9.81 -16.34
N VAL A 283 14.54 9.98 -15.93
CA VAL A 283 13.79 11.24 -16.02
C VAL A 283 13.33 11.65 -14.64
N PHE A 284 13.65 12.89 -14.25
CA PHE A 284 13.06 13.53 -13.08
C PHE A 284 11.90 14.42 -13.51
N ARG A 285 10.86 14.50 -12.68
CA ARG A 285 9.76 15.46 -12.81
C ARG A 285 9.67 16.28 -11.55
N LEU A 286 9.57 17.60 -11.70
CA LEU A 286 9.50 18.55 -10.59
C LEU A 286 8.23 19.40 -10.73
N GLU A 287 7.42 19.47 -9.68
CA GLU A 287 6.25 20.32 -9.63
C GLU A 287 5.90 20.80 -8.23
N GLY A 288 5.18 21.92 -8.14
CA GLY A 288 4.70 22.46 -6.88
C GLY A 288 3.69 23.57 -7.11
N SER A 289 2.50 23.45 -6.53
CA SER A 289 1.41 24.41 -6.77
C SER A 289 1.78 25.81 -6.28
N GLY A 290 2.03 26.75 -7.21
CA GLY A 290 2.50 28.10 -6.87
C GLY A 290 4.01 28.24 -6.74
N LEU A 291 4.77 27.18 -7.05
CA LEU A 291 6.23 27.14 -7.10
C LEU A 291 6.73 26.86 -8.52
N GLN A 292 6.32 25.72 -9.09
CA GLN A 292 6.84 25.20 -10.34
C GLN A 292 5.73 24.42 -11.07
N ARG A 293 5.46 24.80 -12.32
CA ARG A 293 4.66 23.94 -13.22
C ARG A 293 5.47 22.69 -13.54
N SER A 294 4.80 21.58 -13.81
CA SER A 294 5.45 20.30 -14.15
C SER A 294 6.62 20.50 -15.13
N LYS A 295 7.83 20.26 -14.64
CA LYS A 295 9.10 20.38 -15.36
C LYS A 295 9.70 19.00 -15.49
N VAL A 296 10.18 18.67 -16.69
CA VAL A 296 10.81 17.38 -17.00
C VAL A 296 12.31 17.58 -17.16
N LEU A 297 13.11 16.80 -16.44
CA LEU A 297 14.56 16.87 -16.43
C LEU A 297 15.10 15.51 -16.91
N ASN A 298 15.73 15.49 -18.08
CA ASN A 298 16.37 14.29 -18.61
C ASN A 298 17.81 14.22 -18.08
N VAL A 299 18.11 13.17 -17.32
CA VAL A 299 19.41 13.00 -16.65
C VAL A 299 20.28 11.96 -17.37
N GLY A 300 19.67 11.04 -18.12
CA GLY A 300 20.37 9.96 -18.81
C GLY A 300 20.59 8.76 -17.90
N ASP A 301 21.73 8.10 -18.01
CA ASP A 301 22.00 6.87 -17.28
C ASP A 301 22.66 7.14 -15.92
N ILE A 302 22.21 6.42 -14.89
CA ILE A 302 22.76 6.44 -13.52
C ILE A 302 23.30 5.05 -13.21
N GLY A 303 24.60 4.94 -12.94
CA GLY A 303 25.29 3.67 -12.64
C GLY A 303 24.76 2.96 -11.40
N GLY A 304 25.03 1.66 -11.31
CA GLY A 304 24.67 0.84 -10.14
C GLY A 304 25.26 1.41 -8.85
N ASN A 305 24.45 1.54 -7.81
CA ASN A 305 24.82 2.14 -6.51
C ASN A 305 25.31 3.61 -6.56
N GLU A 306 25.30 4.26 -7.73
CA GLU A 306 25.75 5.63 -7.91
C GLU A 306 24.84 6.63 -7.20
N THR A 307 25.44 7.67 -6.61
CA THR A 307 24.71 8.82 -6.07
C THR A 307 24.84 10.00 -7.02
N VAL A 308 23.70 10.61 -7.36
CA VAL A 308 23.61 11.76 -8.26
C VAL A 308 23.04 12.97 -7.52
N THR A 309 23.54 14.15 -7.89
CA THR A 309 23.05 15.43 -7.39
C THR A 309 22.67 16.32 -8.57
N LEU A 310 21.43 16.80 -8.54
CA LEU A 310 20.89 17.77 -9.49
C LEU A 310 20.66 19.10 -8.78
N ARG A 311 20.90 20.20 -9.47
CA ARG A 311 20.49 21.54 -9.03
C ARG A 311 19.53 22.11 -10.05
N GLN A 312 18.42 22.66 -9.58
CA GLN A 312 17.38 23.24 -10.41
C GLN A 312 16.89 24.55 -9.83
N THR A 313 16.55 25.49 -10.71
CA THR A 313 15.92 26.75 -10.29
C THR A 313 14.42 26.75 -10.57
N PHE A 314 13.68 27.46 -9.74
CA PHE A 314 12.25 27.74 -9.90
C PHE A 314 11.95 29.15 -9.36
N VAL A 315 10.83 29.73 -9.79
CA VAL A 315 10.41 31.08 -9.36
C VAL A 315 9.04 30.97 -8.67
N PRO A 316 8.97 31.11 -7.33
CA PRO A 316 7.70 31.09 -6.62
C PRO A 316 6.76 32.20 -7.08
N VAL A 317 5.47 31.87 -7.22
CA VAL A 317 4.43 32.84 -7.65
C VAL A 317 3.35 33.08 -6.59
N ARG A 318 3.34 32.32 -5.49
CA ARG A 318 2.41 32.52 -4.37
C ARG A 318 3.13 32.39 -3.04
N PRO A 319 2.93 33.34 -2.09
CA PRO A 319 3.56 33.30 -0.78
C PRO A 319 2.93 32.23 0.13
N GLY A 320 3.54 31.99 1.29
CA GLY A 320 3.10 31.06 2.32
C GLY A 320 3.71 29.65 2.18
N PRO A 321 3.28 28.70 3.01
CA PRO A 321 3.77 27.33 2.96
C PRO A 321 3.29 26.65 1.66
N ARG A 322 4.24 26.06 0.94
CA ARG A 322 4.05 25.35 -0.32
C ARG A 322 4.79 24.03 -0.29
N GLN A 323 4.43 23.12 -1.19
CA GLN A 323 5.12 21.85 -1.35
C GLN A 323 5.71 21.76 -2.76
N LEU A 324 6.97 21.34 -2.81
CA LEU A 324 7.66 20.98 -4.03
C LEU A 324 7.85 19.46 -4.01
N VAL A 325 7.40 18.81 -5.07
CA VAL A 325 7.45 17.36 -5.24
C VAL A 325 8.35 17.05 -6.43
N ALA A 326 9.26 16.10 -6.24
CA ALA A 326 10.01 15.50 -7.32
C ALA A 326 9.68 14.01 -7.43
N SER A 327 9.67 13.48 -8.65
CA SER A 327 9.63 12.04 -8.92
C SER A 327 10.74 11.65 -9.88
N LEU A 328 11.23 10.43 -9.76
CA LEU A 328 12.16 9.80 -10.70
C LEU A 328 11.46 8.63 -11.38
N ASP A 329 11.65 8.53 -12.70
CA ASP A 329 11.18 7.43 -13.53
C ASP A 329 12.35 6.82 -14.31
N SER A 330 12.40 5.49 -14.34
CA SER A 330 13.32 4.72 -15.16
C SER A 330 12.73 3.33 -15.45
N PRO A 331 13.12 2.64 -16.55
CA PRO A 331 12.62 1.30 -16.85
C PRO A 331 12.94 0.26 -15.77
N GLN A 332 14.05 0.43 -15.03
CA GLN A 332 14.51 -0.52 -14.02
C GLN A 332 13.98 -0.21 -12.61
N LEU A 333 13.57 1.03 -12.36
CA LEU A 333 13.16 1.50 -11.04
C LEU A 333 12.07 2.55 -11.17
N SER A 334 10.92 2.27 -10.57
CA SER A 334 9.76 3.16 -10.49
C SER A 334 9.45 3.53 -9.04
N GLN A 335 8.51 4.46 -8.85
CA GLN A 335 8.01 4.89 -7.53
C GLN A 335 9.04 5.53 -6.61
N VAL A 336 10.01 6.22 -7.19
CA VAL A 336 10.94 7.07 -6.45
C VAL A 336 10.39 8.50 -6.45
N HIS A 337 10.17 9.05 -5.27
CA HIS A 337 9.65 10.41 -5.11
C HIS A 337 10.22 11.07 -3.85
N GLY A 338 10.11 12.39 -3.79
CA GLY A 338 10.47 13.17 -2.61
C GLY A 338 9.67 14.45 -2.57
N VAL A 339 9.48 14.96 -1.36
CA VAL A 339 8.71 16.17 -1.10
C VAL A 339 9.46 17.06 -0.11
N ILE A 340 9.41 18.37 -0.33
CA ILE A 340 9.90 19.37 0.61
C ILE A 340 8.85 20.47 0.78
N GLN A 341 8.68 20.93 2.02
CA GLN A 341 7.96 22.17 2.29
C GLN A 341 8.86 23.36 2.00
N VAL A 342 8.32 24.33 1.27
CA VAL A 342 8.98 25.60 0.94
C VAL A 342 8.15 26.73 1.53
N ASP A 343 8.70 27.46 2.49
CA ASP A 343 8.06 28.64 3.05
C ASP A 343 8.43 29.87 2.21
N VAL A 344 7.48 30.36 1.42
CA VAL A 344 7.71 31.43 0.45
C VAL A 344 7.34 32.79 1.06
N ALA A 345 8.30 33.70 1.13
CA ALA A 345 8.07 35.08 1.56
C ALA A 345 7.33 35.89 0.47
N PRO A 346 6.49 36.88 0.84
CA PRO A 346 5.88 37.83 -0.10
C PRO A 346 6.93 38.62 -0.90
N ALA A 347 6.53 39.14 -2.06
CA ALA A 347 7.38 40.04 -2.84
C ALA A 347 7.68 41.32 -2.02
N PRO A 348 8.91 41.88 -2.09
CA PRO A 348 9.32 43.04 -1.29
C PRO A 348 8.47 44.30 -1.46
N ASP A 349 7.79 44.43 -2.59
CA ASP A 349 7.00 45.61 -2.99
C ASP A 349 5.48 45.43 -2.85
N GLY A 350 5.02 44.30 -2.32
CA GLY A 350 3.59 43.99 -2.23
C GLY A 350 2.89 43.82 -3.58
N SER A 351 3.65 43.75 -4.69
CA SER A 351 3.09 43.55 -6.01
C SER A 351 2.52 42.14 -6.14
N SER A 352 1.25 42.04 -6.55
CA SER A 352 0.67 40.76 -6.95
C SER A 352 1.28 40.38 -8.30
N PHE A 353 2.00 39.26 -8.37
CA PHE A 353 2.59 38.76 -9.62
C PHE A 353 1.44 38.45 -10.61
N ALA A 354 1.20 39.36 -11.55
CA ALA A 354 0.27 39.14 -12.65
C ALA A 354 0.88 38.08 -13.57
N GLY A 355 0.23 36.91 -13.64
CA GLY A 355 0.82 35.68 -14.16
C GLY A 355 1.58 35.84 -15.46
N ALA A 356 2.91 35.73 -15.39
CA ALA A 356 3.70 35.39 -16.55
C ALA A 356 3.25 34.00 -17.02
N ARG A 357 2.68 33.92 -18.23
CA ARG A 357 2.46 32.65 -18.93
C ARG A 357 3.83 32.03 -19.21
N GLY A 358 4.38 31.32 -18.23
CA GLY A 358 5.54 30.45 -18.45
C GLY A 358 5.19 29.53 -19.61
N SER A 359 6.00 29.56 -20.68
CA SER A 359 5.78 28.70 -21.83
C SER A 359 5.75 27.26 -21.32
N SER A 360 4.74 26.50 -21.75
CA SER A 360 4.73 25.06 -21.54
C SER A 360 5.74 24.46 -22.52
N ASN A 361 7.04 24.56 -22.23
CA ASN A 361 8.00 23.73 -22.92
C ASN A 361 7.75 22.29 -22.45
N ARG A 362 6.93 21.57 -23.22
CA ARG A 362 6.75 20.11 -23.11
C ARG A 362 8.02 19.35 -23.57
N SER A 363 9.01 20.06 -24.12
CA SER A 363 10.34 19.52 -24.38
C SER A 363 11.12 19.43 -23.07
N GLY A 364 11.47 18.21 -22.65
CA GLY A 364 12.31 18.00 -21.47
C GLY A 364 13.66 18.69 -21.61
N GLU A 365 14.17 19.22 -20.51
CA GLU A 365 15.50 19.86 -20.45
C GLU A 365 16.55 18.78 -20.19
N ASN A 366 17.64 18.77 -20.96
CA ASN A 366 18.78 17.88 -20.67
C ASN A 366 19.65 18.56 -19.63
N ILE A 367 19.88 17.88 -18.50
CA ILE A 367 20.52 18.51 -17.34
C ILE A 367 21.76 17.74 -16.95
N PRO A 368 22.94 18.39 -16.93
CA PRO A 368 24.16 17.75 -16.48
C PRO A 368 24.09 17.47 -14.96
N MET A 369 24.57 16.30 -14.56
CA MET A 369 24.74 15.99 -13.13
C MET A 369 25.89 16.82 -12.56
N VAL A 370 25.67 17.44 -11.40
CA VAL A 370 26.64 18.38 -10.79
C VAL A 370 27.82 17.64 -10.15
N GLY A 371 27.65 16.34 -9.84
CA GLY A 371 28.73 15.49 -9.34
C GLY A 371 28.32 14.01 -9.34
N ARG A 372 29.29 13.13 -9.56
CA ARG A 372 29.18 11.67 -9.44
C ARG A 372 30.05 11.24 -8.27
N GLY A 373 29.44 10.63 -7.25
CA GLY A 373 30.17 10.06 -6.12
C GLY A 373 30.12 8.54 -6.19
N GLU A 374 31.28 7.89 -6.22
CA GLU A 374 31.40 6.47 -5.92
C GLU A 374 31.35 6.33 -4.40
N GLY A 375 30.36 5.59 -3.88
CA GLY A 375 30.15 5.35 -2.46
C GLY A 375 30.04 3.89 -2.13
#